data_AF-A0A1H1IH55-F1
#
_entry.id   AF-A0A1H1IH55-F1
#
_cell.length_a   1.000
_cell.length_b   1.000
_cell.length_c   1.000
_cell.angle_alpha   90.00
_cell.angle_beta   90.00
_cell.angle_gamma   90.00
#
_symmetry.space_group_name_H-M   'P 1'
#
loop_
_entity.id
_entity.type
_entity.pdbx_description
1 polymer ?
#
loop_
_entity_poly.entity_id
_entity_poly.type
_entity_poly.pdbx_seq_one_letter_code
_entity_poly.pdbx_strand_id
1 'polypeptide(L)'
;MIHQKQILWFDRRVTLACDGQCNKAWGINNRPKVDFDPDEPDDYAFLADHELGEAPSNPGVWEGGHGKPFGPDYMNKWCARECERSGIFEHGEEIDLSNYSARVYNMPSRHKDVT
;
A
#
# COMPACT_ATOMS: atom_id res chain seq x y z
N MET A 1 13.09 -4.98 5.27
CA MET A 1 13.40 -6.20 4.49
C MET A 1 12.21 -6.42 3.56
N ILE A 2 12.43 -6.70 2.28
CA ILE A 2 11.32 -6.94 1.34
C ILE A 2 10.88 -8.40 1.47
N HIS A 3 9.59 -8.63 1.67
CA HIS A 3 8.95 -9.94 1.66
C HIS A 3 8.30 -10.18 0.30
N GLN A 4 8.33 -11.43 -0.19
CA GLN A 4 7.86 -11.76 -1.53
C GLN A 4 7.11 -13.10 -1.56
N LYS A 5 6.12 -13.22 -2.44
CA LYS A 5 5.38 -14.45 -2.71
C LYS A 5 5.03 -14.53 -4.19
N GLN A 6 5.34 -15.65 -4.82
CA GLN A 6 4.89 -15.93 -6.18
C GLN A 6 3.40 -16.30 -6.16
N ILE A 7 2.61 -15.62 -6.99
CA ILE A 7 1.15 -15.84 -7.09
C ILE A 7 0.72 -16.00 -8.56
N LEU A 8 -0.46 -16.57 -8.74
CA LEU A 8 -1.18 -16.52 -10.02
C LEU A 8 -2.12 -15.32 -10.00
N TRP A 9 -1.93 -14.39 -10.94
CA TRP A 9 -2.68 -13.14 -11.04
C TRP A 9 -3.16 -12.95 -12.47
N PHE A 10 -4.48 -13.07 -12.70
CA PHE A 10 -5.07 -13.06 -14.04
C PHE A 10 -4.32 -13.99 -15.03
N ASP A 11 -4.15 -15.25 -14.64
CA ASP A 11 -3.40 -16.30 -15.38
C ASP A 11 -1.91 -16.02 -15.65
N ARG A 12 -1.34 -15.03 -14.98
CA ARG A 12 0.08 -14.68 -15.08
C ARG A 12 0.80 -14.98 -13.76
N ARG A 13 2.02 -15.52 -13.83
CA ARG A 13 2.87 -15.69 -12.65
C ARG A 13 3.57 -14.37 -12.35
N VAL A 14 3.31 -13.81 -11.18
CA VAL A 14 3.82 -12.51 -10.74
C VAL A 14 4.35 -12.60 -9.31
N THR A 15 5.17 -11.62 -8.94
CA THR A 15 5.70 -11.45 -7.59
C THR A 15 4.84 -10.47 -6.83
N LEU A 16 4.14 -10.93 -5.78
CA LEU A 16 3.57 -10.04 -4.78
C LEU A 16 4.66 -9.71 -3.76
N ALA A 17 4.93 -8.44 -3.52
CA ALA A 17 5.96 -8.01 -2.56
C ALA A 17 5.43 -6.96 -1.59
N CYS A 18 5.98 -6.90 -0.37
CA CYS A 18 5.72 -5.85 0.61
C CYS A 18 6.93 -5.55 1.49
N ASP A 19 6.88 -4.46 2.25
CA ASP A 19 7.94 -4.03 3.15
C ASP A 19 7.90 -4.66 4.56
N GLY A 20 6.90 -5.51 4.83
CA GLY A 20 6.71 -6.23 6.09
C GLY A 20 6.11 -5.42 7.24
N GLN A 21 5.82 -4.13 7.05
CA GLN A 21 5.29 -3.25 8.11
C GLN A 21 3.76 -3.36 8.26
N CYS A 22 3.27 -4.58 8.53
CA CYS A 22 1.83 -4.85 8.59
C CYS A 22 1.09 -4.06 9.69
N ASN A 23 1.75 -3.71 10.80
CA ASN A 23 1.17 -2.85 11.84
C ASN A 23 0.95 -1.40 11.38
N LYS A 24 1.50 -1.03 10.22
CA LYS A 24 1.34 0.28 9.57
C LYS A 24 0.62 0.21 8.22
N ALA A 25 0.04 -0.94 7.87
CA ALA A 25 -0.76 -1.13 6.66
C ALA A 25 -2.25 -0.86 6.95
N TRP A 26 -2.79 0.23 6.43
CA TRP A 26 -4.17 0.66 6.68
C TRP A 26 -5.14 0.15 5.59
N GLY A 27 -4.64 -0.09 4.39
CA GLY A 27 -5.42 -0.26 3.17
C GLY A 27 -5.44 1.03 2.34
N ILE A 28 -5.36 0.95 1.01
CA ILE A 28 -5.35 2.08 0.07
C ILE A 28 -6.59 2.96 0.27
N ASN A 29 -7.75 2.33 0.55
CA ASN A 29 -8.99 3.06 0.75
C ASN A 29 -9.11 3.67 2.15
N ASN A 30 -8.40 3.10 3.14
CA ASN A 30 -8.55 3.46 4.55
C ASN A 30 -7.36 4.19 5.15
N ARG A 31 -6.21 4.24 4.47
CA ARG A 31 -5.05 4.99 4.94
C ARG A 31 -5.41 6.47 5.03
N PRO A 32 -5.23 7.11 6.20
CA PRO A 32 -5.55 8.52 6.34
C PRO A 32 -4.76 9.38 5.35
N LYS A 33 -5.44 10.40 4.83
CA LYS A 33 -4.98 11.27 3.75
C LYS A 33 -5.14 12.73 4.17
N VAL A 34 -4.41 13.61 3.50
CA VAL A 34 -4.65 15.05 3.51
C VAL A 34 -4.96 15.48 2.08
N ASP A 35 -6.05 16.22 1.92
CA ASP A 35 -6.46 16.82 0.67
C ASP A 35 -5.82 18.21 0.55
N PHE A 36 -5.31 18.57 -0.63
CA PHE A 36 -4.60 19.84 -0.83
C PHE A 36 -5.44 20.92 -1.49
N ASP A 37 -6.42 20.54 -2.30
CA ASP A 37 -7.21 21.47 -3.11
C ASP A 37 -8.70 21.09 -3.04
N PRO A 38 -9.58 21.99 -2.55
CA PRO A 38 -11.02 21.72 -2.52
C PRO A 38 -11.67 21.67 -3.92
N ASP A 39 -11.05 22.27 -4.94
CA ASP A 39 -11.55 22.28 -6.31
C ASP A 39 -11.01 21.09 -7.15
N GLU A 40 -10.00 20.38 -6.64
CA GLU A 40 -9.40 19.17 -7.23
C GLU A 40 -9.42 18.02 -6.19
N PRO A 41 -10.57 17.37 -5.95
CA PRO A 41 -10.75 16.40 -4.87
C PRO A 41 -9.92 15.12 -5.02
N ASP A 42 -9.32 14.91 -6.19
CA ASP A 42 -8.38 13.82 -6.42
C ASP A 42 -6.94 14.19 -6.01
N ASP A 43 -6.62 15.43 -5.63
CA ASP A 43 -5.28 15.83 -5.19
C ASP A 43 -5.08 15.62 -3.67
N TYR A 44 -4.44 14.50 -3.32
CA TYR A 44 -4.20 14.12 -1.94
C TYR A 44 -2.81 13.51 -1.71
N ALA A 45 -2.38 13.49 -0.45
CA ALA A 45 -1.26 12.66 -0.03
C ALA A 45 -1.66 11.73 1.10
N PHE A 46 -1.22 10.49 1.00
CA PHE A 46 -1.24 9.58 2.14
C PHE A 46 -0.30 10.10 3.22
N LEU A 47 -0.76 10.12 4.47
CA LEU A 47 0.07 10.52 5.61
C LEU A 47 1.25 9.57 5.80
N ALA A 48 2.36 10.12 6.28
CA ALA A 48 3.57 9.35 6.59
C ALA A 48 3.37 8.47 7.83
N ASP A 49 4.19 7.44 8.00
CA ASP A 49 4.07 6.48 9.11
C ASP A 49 4.25 7.13 10.50
N HIS A 50 5.03 8.21 10.58
CA HIS A 50 5.27 8.96 11.81
C HIS A 50 4.13 9.90 12.19
N GLU A 51 3.26 10.25 11.23
CA GLU A 51 2.04 11.05 11.44
C GLU A 51 0.87 10.18 11.92
N LEU A 52 1.01 8.86 11.85
CA LEU A 52 -0.03 7.88 12.14
C LEU A 52 0.30 7.04 13.38
N GLY A 53 -0.76 6.61 14.07
CA GLY A 53 -0.69 5.54 15.06
C GLY A 53 -0.44 4.16 14.41
N GLU A 54 -0.84 3.11 15.10
CA GLU A 54 -0.89 1.77 14.49
C GLU A 54 -2.17 1.60 13.68
N ALA A 55 -2.04 0.94 12.53
CA ALA A 55 -3.19 0.57 11.72
C ALA A 55 -4.02 -0.50 12.46
N PRO A 56 -5.37 -0.47 12.34
CA PRO A 56 -6.21 -1.51 12.90
C PRO A 56 -5.79 -2.91 12.46
N SER A 57 -5.92 -3.89 13.36
CA SER A 57 -5.69 -5.31 13.02
C SER A 57 -6.72 -5.79 11.99
N ASN A 58 -7.96 -5.30 12.08
CA ASN A 58 -9.00 -5.46 11.08
C ASN A 58 -9.45 -4.07 10.58
N PRO A 59 -9.02 -3.65 9.38
CA PRO A 59 -9.42 -2.37 8.80
C PRO A 59 -10.84 -2.35 8.24
N GLY A 60 -11.60 -3.46 8.35
CA GLY A 60 -12.99 -3.54 7.88
C GLY A 60 -13.16 -3.76 6.38
N VAL A 61 -12.05 -3.80 5.63
CA VAL A 61 -12.01 -4.06 4.18
C VAL A 61 -11.54 -5.48 3.88
N TRP A 62 -12.19 -6.12 2.92
CA TRP A 62 -12.02 -7.53 2.58
C TRP A 62 -12.00 -7.72 1.08
N GLU A 63 -11.10 -8.55 0.58
CA GLU A 63 -10.90 -8.80 -0.84
C GLU A 63 -11.02 -10.29 -1.15
N GLY A 64 -12.11 -10.65 -1.86
CA GLY A 64 -12.42 -12.03 -2.21
C GLY A 64 -12.43 -12.98 -1.00
N GLY A 65 -12.98 -12.51 0.13
CA GLY A 65 -13.08 -13.25 1.39
C GLY A 65 -11.85 -13.15 2.32
N HIS A 66 -10.83 -12.38 1.95
CA HIS A 66 -9.62 -12.22 2.77
C HIS A 66 -9.50 -10.80 3.33
N GLY A 67 -9.28 -10.69 4.64
CA GLY A 67 -8.91 -9.44 5.30
C GLY A 67 -7.40 -9.28 5.43
N LYS A 68 -6.99 -8.17 6.05
CA LYS A 68 -5.59 -7.88 6.39
C LYS A 68 -4.96 -9.05 7.17
N PRO A 69 -3.82 -9.61 6.70
CA PRO A 69 -3.14 -10.68 7.42
C PRO A 69 -2.37 -10.15 8.64
N PHE A 70 -2.06 -11.04 9.58
CA PHE A 70 -1.27 -10.72 10.77
C PHE A 70 0.23 -10.53 10.50
N GLY A 71 0.70 -10.89 9.30
CA GLY A 71 2.10 -10.76 8.92
C GLY A 71 2.37 -11.15 7.47
N PRO A 72 3.58 -10.88 6.97
CA PRO A 72 3.95 -11.07 5.56
C PRO A 72 3.94 -12.55 5.13
N ASP A 73 4.15 -13.50 6.05
CA ASP A 73 4.10 -14.94 5.73
C ASP A 73 2.69 -15.40 5.28
N TYR A 74 1.66 -14.63 5.63
CA TYR A 74 0.26 -14.90 5.33
C TYR A 74 -0.29 -14.02 4.19
N MET A 75 0.59 -13.49 3.33
CA MET A 75 0.21 -12.72 2.13
C MET A 75 -0.96 -13.38 1.38
N ASN A 76 -2.01 -12.60 1.15
CA ASN A 76 -3.29 -13.05 0.60
C ASN A 76 -3.86 -12.03 -0.42
N LYS A 77 -5.13 -12.19 -0.82
CA LYS A 77 -5.79 -11.29 -1.79
C LYS A 77 -5.90 -9.85 -1.31
N TRP A 78 -6.01 -9.61 0.00
CA TRP A 78 -6.03 -8.25 0.56
C TRP A 78 -4.71 -7.54 0.31
N CYS A 79 -3.58 -8.23 0.48
CA CYS A 79 -2.27 -7.68 0.12
C CYS A 79 -2.22 -7.27 -1.36
N ALA A 80 -2.71 -8.12 -2.25
CA ALA A 80 -2.65 -7.86 -3.68
C ALA A 80 -3.56 -6.73 -4.17
N ARG A 81 -4.58 -6.33 -3.41
CA ARG A 81 -5.67 -5.45 -3.91
C ARG A 81 -5.95 -4.23 -3.05
N GLU A 82 -5.64 -4.30 -1.76
CA GLU A 82 -6.01 -3.28 -0.80
C GLU A 82 -4.82 -2.77 0.00
N CYS A 83 -3.78 -3.56 0.26
CA CYS A 83 -2.62 -3.08 1.03
C CYS A 83 -1.81 -2.05 0.25
N GLU A 84 -1.66 -0.85 0.81
CA GLU A 84 -0.98 0.29 0.17
C GLU A 84 0.55 0.17 0.16
N ARG A 85 1.08 -0.83 0.89
CA ARG A 85 2.51 -1.09 1.09
C ARG A 85 3.01 -2.29 0.30
N SER A 86 2.14 -2.89 -0.52
CA SER A 86 2.49 -4.00 -1.38
C SER A 86 2.24 -3.67 -2.84
N GLY A 87 3.03 -4.31 -3.69
CA GLY A 87 2.93 -4.20 -5.14
C GLY A 87 2.95 -5.58 -5.80
N ILE A 88 2.50 -5.60 -7.04
CA ILE A 88 2.58 -6.76 -7.93
C ILE A 88 3.60 -6.42 -9.02
N PHE A 89 4.60 -7.26 -9.18
CA PHE A 89 5.72 -7.07 -10.10
C PHE A 89 5.83 -8.26 -11.04
N GLU A 90 6.26 -8.02 -12.27
CA GLU A 90 6.55 -9.09 -13.20
C GLU A 90 7.74 -9.94 -12.73
N HIS A 91 7.85 -11.14 -13.30
CA HIS A 91 8.98 -12.00 -12.97
C HIS A 91 10.30 -11.36 -13.45
N GLY A 92 11.22 -11.14 -12.51
CA GLY A 92 12.54 -10.54 -12.78
C GLY A 92 12.56 -9.02 -12.83
N GLU A 93 11.42 -8.36 -12.62
CA GLU A 93 11.35 -6.90 -12.45
C GLU A 93 11.96 -6.48 -11.11
N GLU A 94 12.56 -5.29 -11.07
CA GLU A 94 13.01 -4.68 -9.83
C GLU A 94 11.80 -4.31 -8.96
N ILE A 95 11.90 -4.64 -7.67
CA ILE A 95 10.82 -4.33 -6.72
C ILE A 95 11.05 -2.93 -6.17
N ASP A 96 10.25 -1.98 -6.66
CA ASP A 96 10.16 -0.61 -6.15
C ASP A 96 8.83 -0.42 -5.41
N LEU A 97 8.89 -0.27 -4.09
CA LEU A 97 7.72 -0.13 -3.21
C LEU A 97 7.60 1.32 -2.74
N SER A 98 6.36 1.80 -2.61
CA SER A 98 6.06 3.10 -2.00
C SER A 98 6.69 3.23 -0.61
N ASN A 99 7.40 4.32 -0.38
CA ASN A 99 8.06 4.63 0.88
C ASN A 99 7.23 5.62 1.72
N TYR A 100 6.64 5.13 2.82
CA TYR A 100 5.81 5.93 3.72
C TYR A 100 6.58 6.58 4.88
N SER A 101 7.92 6.68 4.80
CA SER A 101 8.69 7.51 5.74
C SER A 101 8.36 9.01 5.60
N ALA A 102 7.90 9.42 4.42
CA ALA A 102 7.33 10.72 4.11
C ALA A 102 5.91 10.55 3.53
N ARG A 103 5.22 11.67 3.30
CA ARG A 103 3.91 11.66 2.64
C ARG A 103 4.05 11.17 1.21
N VAL A 104 3.09 10.34 0.77
CA VAL A 104 3.06 9.80 -0.59
C VAL A 104 1.97 10.51 -1.37
N TYR A 105 2.37 11.32 -2.33
CA TYR A 105 1.47 12.11 -3.18
C TYR A 105 0.96 11.26 -4.33
N ASN A 106 -0.35 11.30 -4.57
CA ASN A 106 -0.92 10.63 -5.74
C ASN A 106 -0.65 11.43 -7.04
N MET A 107 -0.47 12.75 -6.93
CA MET A 107 -0.11 13.66 -8.03
C MET A 107 1.25 14.35 -7.79
N PRO A 108 2.39 13.62 -7.75
CA PRO A 108 3.68 14.19 -7.34
C PRO A 108 4.17 15.33 -8.25
N SER A 109 3.76 15.36 -9.53
CA SER A 109 4.14 16.42 -10.46
C SER A 109 3.59 17.81 -10.09
N ARG A 110 2.58 17.88 -9.21
CA ARG A 110 1.99 19.12 -8.70
C ARG A 110 2.64 19.61 -7.39
N HIS A 111 3.43 18.77 -6.72
CA HIS A 111 4.00 19.03 -5.39
C HIS A 111 5.55 19.04 -5.39
N LYS A 112 6.16 19.48 -6.49
CA LYS A 112 7.62 19.39 -6.74
C LYS A 112 8.50 20.13 -5.72
N ASP A 113 7.92 21.04 -4.94
CA ASP A 113 8.64 21.87 -3.97
C ASP A 113 8.63 21.28 -2.54
N VAL A 114 8.03 20.10 -2.33
CA VAL A 114 7.78 19.51 -0.98
C VAL A 114 8.60 18.24 -0.71
N THR A 115 9.49 17.84 -1.62
CA THR A 115 10.37 16.66 -1.47
C THR A 115 11.61 16.93 -0.63
#